data_AF-A0A101HRL1-F1
#
_entry.id   AF-A0A101HRL1-F1
#
_cell.length_a   1.000
_cell.length_b   1.000
_cell.length_c   1.000
_cell.angle_alpha   90.00
_cell.angle_beta   90.00
_cell.angle_gamma   90.00
#
_symmetry.space_group_name_H-M   'P 1'
#
loop_
_entity.id
_entity.type
_entity.pdbx_description
1 polymer ?
#
loop_
_entity_poly.entity_id
_entity_poly.type
_entity_poly.pdbx_seq_one_letter_code
_entity_poly.pdbx_strand_id
1 'polypeptide(L)'
;MDSFDGFYDSVYYSTLKSDVFLAPESMISLQTRELNSLVSSELNTLKRVLRIIITNKLNSFSSEAGLTYSIDANGRLRVTAPAFSEYLSIENQAVYASELQDLTKDINSFIRDSNRNSKGYANAVSKLLDTSETIVKYAGQTMRKDFTTSLEDTLGSRPELSIALDDYHQRIDPLLESKPSPIPVKVYRVPEFAALVVALFLLTITLFVVKKPVISYIHLAVIVVFLLIQLPGLSDLNLFVQGGSPMLSVPIEPSINILFLVVFAGIIVLSVLWILLSHKKGSVVE
;
A
#
# COMPACT_ATOMS: atom_id res chain seq x y z
N MET A 1 -12.31 5.32 17.77
CA MET A 1 -13.19 4.21 17.36
C MET A 1 -13.65 3.47 18.60
N ASP A 2 -12.75 2.83 19.35
CA ASP A 2 -13.07 2.14 20.60
C ASP A 2 -13.69 3.04 21.70
N SER A 3 -13.42 4.35 21.64
CA SER A 3 -13.94 5.34 22.60
C SER A 3 -15.33 5.92 22.28
N PHE A 4 -15.92 5.54 21.15
CA PHE A 4 -17.22 6.07 20.71
C PHE A 4 -18.29 4.97 20.77
N ASP A 5 -19.15 5.05 21.78
CA ASP A 5 -20.21 4.08 22.00
C ASP A 5 -21.14 3.97 20.80
N GLY A 6 -21.43 2.73 20.39
CA GLY A 6 -22.28 2.42 19.23
C GLY A 6 -21.62 2.59 17.85
N PHE A 7 -20.33 2.96 17.77
CA PHE A 7 -19.63 3.05 16.47
C PHE A 7 -19.63 1.71 15.73
N TYR A 8 -19.33 0.61 16.44
CA TYR A 8 -19.24 -0.73 15.83
C TYR A 8 -20.59 -1.30 15.38
N ASP A 9 -21.69 -0.81 15.95
CA ASP A 9 -23.04 -1.19 15.53
C ASP A 9 -23.60 -0.24 14.45
N SER A 10 -22.86 0.80 14.09
CA SER A 10 -23.30 1.82 13.14
C SER A 10 -23.08 1.41 11.69
N VAL A 11 -23.87 2.01 10.79
CA VAL A 11 -23.69 1.88 9.34
C VAL A 11 -22.28 2.33 8.91
N TYR A 12 -21.67 3.30 9.60
CA TYR A 12 -20.31 3.78 9.28
C TYR A 12 -19.26 2.70 9.44
N TYR A 13 -19.38 1.83 10.45
CA TYR A 13 -18.44 0.73 10.61
C TYR A 13 -18.58 -0.29 9.48
N SER A 14 -19.81 -0.60 9.05
CA SER A 14 -20.02 -1.48 7.90
C SER A 14 -19.43 -0.91 6.61
N THR A 15 -19.63 0.39 6.34
CA THR A 15 -19.03 1.07 5.18
C THR A 15 -17.51 1.07 5.27
N LEU A 16 -16.95 1.35 6.44
CA LEU A 16 -15.50 1.34 6.64
C LEU A 16 -14.89 -0.05 6.37
N LYS A 17 -15.54 -1.14 6.83
CA LYS A 17 -15.08 -2.49 6.50
C LYS A 17 -15.15 -2.76 4.99
N SER A 18 -16.25 -2.35 4.35
CA SER A 18 -16.42 -2.42 2.90
C SER A 18 -15.25 -1.76 2.16
N ASP A 19 -14.96 -0.51 2.48
CA ASP A 19 -13.95 0.28 1.78
C ASP A 19 -12.52 -0.22 2.02
N VAL A 20 -12.24 -0.72 3.23
CA VAL A 20 -10.89 -1.13 3.62
C VAL A 20 -10.56 -2.55 3.19
N PHE A 21 -11.47 -3.52 3.36
CA PHE A 21 -11.14 -4.93 3.11
C PHE A 21 -12.25 -5.84 2.58
N LEU A 22 -13.54 -5.54 2.72
CA LEU A 22 -14.61 -6.45 2.29
C LEU A 22 -15.04 -6.25 0.83
N ALA A 23 -15.02 -5.02 0.31
CA ALA A 23 -15.46 -4.76 -1.07
C ALA A 23 -14.44 -5.29 -2.09
N PRO A 24 -14.88 -5.77 -3.27
CA PRO A 24 -13.98 -6.24 -4.33
C PRO A 24 -12.94 -5.20 -4.77
N GLU A 25 -13.29 -3.93 -4.72
CA GLU A 25 -12.46 -2.77 -5.04
C GLU A 25 -11.60 -2.27 -3.87
N SER A 26 -11.78 -2.84 -2.68
CA SER A 26 -10.97 -2.49 -1.52
C SER A 26 -9.50 -2.81 -1.76
N MET A 27 -8.61 -2.05 -1.13
CA MET A 27 -7.16 -2.20 -1.33
C MET A 27 -6.69 -3.62 -1.01
N ILE A 28 -7.19 -4.21 0.08
CA ILE A 28 -6.82 -5.56 0.51
C ILE A 28 -7.36 -6.61 -0.45
N SER A 29 -8.61 -6.48 -0.91
CA SER A 29 -9.18 -7.42 -1.88
C SER A 29 -8.42 -7.39 -3.21
N LEU A 30 -8.03 -6.20 -3.69
CA LEU A 30 -7.22 -6.06 -4.90
C LEU A 30 -5.84 -6.71 -4.75
N GLN A 31 -5.16 -6.47 -3.63
CA GLN A 31 -3.84 -7.06 -3.34
C GLN A 31 -3.91 -8.59 -3.22
N THR A 32 -4.92 -9.11 -2.53
CA THR A 32 -5.12 -10.55 -2.36
C THR A 32 -5.46 -11.23 -3.69
N ARG A 33 -6.25 -10.56 -4.54
CA ARG A 33 -6.55 -11.04 -5.90
C ARG A 33 -5.30 -11.08 -6.79
N GLU A 34 -4.45 -10.05 -6.72
CA GLU A 34 -3.16 -10.00 -7.43
C GLU A 34 -2.27 -11.17 -7.01
N LEU A 35 -2.12 -11.39 -5.70
CA LEU A 35 -1.36 -12.51 -5.13
C LEU A 35 -1.89 -13.87 -5.63
N ASN A 36 -3.20 -14.08 -5.53
CA ASN A 36 -3.83 -15.32 -5.96
C ASN A 36 -3.69 -15.56 -7.48
N SER A 37 -3.77 -14.49 -8.28
CA SER A 37 -3.54 -14.55 -9.72
C SER A 37 -2.12 -14.99 -10.06
N LEU A 38 -1.11 -14.46 -9.36
CA LEU A 38 0.30 -14.83 -9.56
C LEU A 38 0.54 -16.30 -9.21
N VAL A 39 0.07 -16.73 -8.03
CA VAL A 39 0.22 -18.13 -7.57
C VAL A 39 -0.49 -19.10 -8.52
N SER A 40 -1.73 -18.80 -8.89
CA SER A 40 -2.50 -19.64 -9.84
C SER A 40 -1.82 -19.70 -11.22
N SER A 41 -1.30 -18.57 -11.70
CA SER A 41 -0.59 -18.50 -12.99
C SER A 41 0.68 -19.37 -12.98
N GLU A 42 1.49 -19.28 -11.93
CA GLU A 42 2.71 -20.05 -11.77
C GLU A 42 2.43 -21.56 -11.73
N LEU A 43 1.48 -21.98 -10.90
CA LEU A 43 1.09 -23.38 -10.76
C LEU A 43 0.54 -23.97 -12.05
N ASN A 44 -0.32 -23.22 -12.75
CA ASN A 44 -0.88 -23.68 -14.02
C ASN A 44 0.21 -23.81 -15.09
N THR A 45 1.15 -22.87 -15.12
CA THR A 45 2.28 -22.92 -16.05
C THR A 45 3.21 -24.09 -15.74
N LEU A 46 3.56 -24.30 -14.47
CA LEU A 46 4.36 -25.44 -14.03
C LEU A 46 3.67 -26.77 -14.36
N LYS A 47 2.38 -26.91 -14.04
CA LYS A 47 1.59 -28.11 -14.38
C LYS A 47 1.59 -28.36 -15.89
N ARG A 48 1.45 -27.32 -16.72
CA ARG A 48 1.51 -27.43 -18.18
C ARG A 48 2.88 -27.89 -18.66
N VAL A 49 3.96 -27.33 -18.13
CA VAL A 49 5.33 -27.72 -18.49
C VAL A 49 5.56 -29.20 -18.17
N LEU A 50 5.22 -29.64 -16.96
CA LEU A 50 5.40 -31.01 -16.52
C LEU A 50 4.52 -32.00 -17.29
N ARG A 51 3.20 -31.75 -17.33
CA ARG A 51 2.22 -32.72 -17.86
C ARG A 51 2.09 -32.73 -19.37
N ILE A 52 2.39 -31.61 -20.04
CA ILE A 52 2.14 -31.47 -21.47
C ILE A 52 3.46 -31.35 -22.21
N ILE A 53 4.29 -30.35 -21.90
CA ILE A 53 5.48 -30.06 -22.70
C ILE A 53 6.51 -31.19 -22.56
N ILE A 54 6.97 -31.46 -21.33
CA ILE A 54 7.97 -32.49 -21.07
C ILE A 54 7.41 -33.87 -21.42
N THR A 55 6.20 -34.17 -20.97
CA THR A 55 5.59 -35.49 -21.19
C THR A 55 5.38 -35.78 -22.68
N ASN A 56 4.83 -34.85 -23.47
CA ASN A 56 4.61 -35.08 -24.90
C ASN A 56 5.93 -35.22 -25.66
N LYS A 57 6.92 -34.36 -25.36
CA LYS A 57 8.24 -34.44 -26.00
C LYS A 57 8.96 -35.74 -25.68
N LEU A 58 8.94 -36.18 -24.43
CA LEU A 58 9.54 -37.46 -24.03
C LEU A 58 8.79 -38.65 -24.63
N ASN A 59 7.46 -38.62 -24.72
CA ASN A 59 6.69 -39.69 -25.34
C ASN A 59 6.94 -39.80 -26.84
N SER A 60 7.01 -38.67 -27.56
CA SER A 60 7.36 -38.65 -29.00
C SER A 60 8.76 -39.22 -29.20
N PHE A 61 9.74 -38.67 -28.48
CA PHE A 61 11.13 -39.11 -28.53
C PHE A 61 11.25 -40.61 -28.24
N SER A 62 10.56 -41.10 -27.21
CA SER A 62 10.57 -42.51 -26.85
C SER A 62 9.95 -43.41 -27.91
N SER A 63 8.83 -42.99 -28.48
CA SER A 63 8.14 -43.76 -29.50
C SER A 63 8.99 -43.86 -30.77
N GLU A 64 9.59 -42.76 -31.19
CA GLU A 64 10.42 -42.69 -32.40
C GLU A 64 11.77 -43.38 -32.23
N ALA A 65 12.41 -43.22 -31.07
CA ALA A 65 13.67 -43.88 -30.75
C ALA A 65 13.50 -45.37 -30.35
N GLY A 66 12.26 -45.86 -30.18
CA GLY A 66 11.98 -47.22 -29.76
C GLY A 66 12.46 -47.55 -28.33
N LEU A 67 12.43 -46.56 -27.43
CA LEU A 67 12.89 -46.73 -26.05
C LEU A 67 11.93 -47.61 -25.26
N THR A 68 12.49 -48.38 -24.34
CA THR A 68 11.73 -49.18 -23.37
C THR A 68 11.97 -48.67 -21.96
N TYR A 69 10.96 -48.81 -21.12
CA TYR A 69 10.98 -48.33 -19.74
C TYR A 69 10.86 -49.51 -18.77
N SER A 70 11.70 -49.50 -17.75
CA SER A 70 11.59 -50.39 -16.60
C SER A 70 11.77 -49.61 -15.31
N ILE A 71 11.12 -50.05 -14.24
CA ILE A 71 11.35 -49.54 -12.90
C ILE A 71 12.12 -50.63 -12.15
N ASP A 72 13.31 -50.30 -11.65
CA ASP A 72 14.09 -51.26 -10.87
C ASP A 72 13.49 -51.49 -9.47
N ALA A 73 14.00 -52.48 -8.75
CA ALA A 73 13.51 -52.82 -7.40
C ALA A 73 13.67 -51.67 -6.37
N ASN A 74 14.46 -50.65 -6.69
CA ASN A 74 14.67 -49.45 -5.87
C ASN A 74 13.81 -48.27 -6.33
N GLY A 75 12.86 -48.48 -7.26
CA GLY A 75 11.97 -47.45 -7.79
C GLY A 75 12.62 -46.52 -8.81
N ARG A 76 13.82 -46.83 -9.34
CA ARG A 76 14.49 -45.98 -10.33
C ARG A 76 13.97 -46.30 -11.72
N LEU A 77 13.52 -45.26 -12.43
CA LEU A 77 13.17 -45.36 -13.84
C LEU A 77 14.44 -45.58 -14.67
N ARG A 78 14.51 -46.70 -15.39
CA ARG A 78 15.52 -47.00 -16.39
C ARG A 78 14.90 -46.90 -17.78
N VAL A 79 15.52 -46.04 -18.59
CA VAL A 79 15.22 -45.91 -20.01
C VAL A 79 16.27 -46.71 -20.77
N THR A 80 15.85 -47.69 -21.55
CA THR A 80 16.74 -48.54 -22.35
C THR A 80 16.50 -48.24 -23.82
N ALA A 81 17.56 -47.76 -24.49
CA ALA A 81 17.56 -47.56 -25.94
C ALA A 81 17.89 -48.88 -26.67
N PRO A 82 17.29 -49.12 -27.84
CA PRO A 82 17.65 -50.27 -28.67
C PRO A 82 19.09 -50.14 -29.18
N ALA A 83 19.71 -51.27 -29.53
CA ALA A 83 21.07 -51.28 -30.06
C ALA A 83 21.22 -50.47 -31.36
N PHE A 84 20.15 -50.38 -32.15
CA PHE A 84 20.04 -49.53 -33.33
C PHE A 84 18.62 -48.97 -33.43
N SER A 85 18.51 -47.68 -33.77
CA SER A 85 17.28 -47.03 -34.20
C SER A 85 17.64 -46.07 -35.32
N GLU A 86 16.89 -46.09 -36.42
CA GLU A 86 17.09 -45.18 -37.56
C GLU A 86 16.94 -43.71 -37.10
N TYR A 87 16.00 -43.44 -36.19
CA TYR A 87 15.82 -42.13 -35.57
C TYR A 87 17.07 -41.67 -34.79
N LEU A 88 17.76 -42.59 -34.10
CA LEU A 88 19.00 -42.29 -33.36
C LEU A 88 20.26 -42.34 -34.24
N SER A 89 20.13 -42.57 -35.55
CA SER A 89 21.28 -42.57 -36.46
C SER A 89 21.88 -41.18 -36.58
N ILE A 90 23.20 -41.10 -36.85
CA ILE A 90 23.88 -39.81 -37.03
C ILE A 90 23.35 -39.03 -38.24
N GLU A 91 22.75 -39.70 -39.21
CA GLU A 91 22.11 -39.06 -40.37
C GLU A 91 20.87 -38.26 -39.95
N ASN A 92 20.15 -38.70 -38.91
CA ASN A 92 19.00 -38.01 -38.32
C ASN A 92 19.38 -37.03 -37.19
N GLN A 93 20.68 -36.71 -37.05
CA GLN A 93 21.19 -35.83 -35.98
C GLN A 93 20.55 -34.47 -35.91
N ALA A 94 20.20 -33.88 -37.06
CA ALA A 94 19.52 -32.58 -37.09
C ALA A 94 18.11 -32.66 -36.44
N VAL A 95 17.41 -33.78 -36.61
CA VAL A 95 16.02 -33.96 -36.13
C VAL A 95 15.99 -34.08 -34.63
N TYR A 96 16.67 -35.10 -34.06
CA TYR A 96 16.64 -35.30 -32.61
C TYR A 96 17.32 -34.16 -31.85
N ALA A 97 18.32 -33.49 -32.43
CA ALA A 97 18.93 -32.32 -31.82
C ALA A 97 17.97 -31.13 -31.80
N SER A 98 17.21 -30.89 -32.88
CA SER A 98 16.19 -29.82 -32.93
C SER A 98 15.11 -30.03 -31.88
N GLU A 99 14.63 -31.26 -31.69
CA GLU A 99 13.58 -31.53 -30.70
C GLU A 99 14.03 -31.29 -29.26
N LEU A 100 15.28 -31.67 -28.93
CA LEU A 100 15.88 -31.38 -27.64
C LEU A 100 16.15 -29.88 -27.45
N GLN A 101 16.52 -29.17 -28.52
CA GLN A 101 16.68 -27.72 -28.50
C GLN A 101 15.34 -27.00 -28.26
N ASP A 102 14.26 -27.43 -28.89
CA ASP A 102 12.91 -26.89 -28.68
C ASP A 102 12.44 -27.11 -27.23
N LEU A 103 12.63 -28.33 -26.71
CA LEU A 103 12.33 -28.63 -25.31
C LEU A 103 13.14 -27.73 -24.36
N THR A 104 14.42 -27.54 -24.64
CA THR A 104 15.30 -26.65 -23.88
C THR A 104 14.80 -25.21 -23.92
N LYS A 105 14.34 -24.72 -25.08
CA LYS A 105 13.79 -23.38 -25.25
C LYS A 105 12.51 -23.19 -24.45
N ASP A 106 11.60 -24.16 -24.47
CA ASP A 106 10.36 -24.12 -23.70
C ASP A 106 10.64 -24.08 -22.19
N ILE A 107 11.55 -24.92 -21.70
CA ILE A 107 12.00 -24.94 -20.30
C ILE A 107 12.65 -23.61 -19.91
N ASN A 108 13.53 -23.07 -20.76
CA ASN A 108 14.19 -21.80 -20.49
C ASN A 108 13.19 -20.62 -20.45
N SER A 109 12.16 -20.64 -21.31
CA SER A 109 11.09 -19.64 -21.25
C SER A 109 10.32 -19.75 -19.94
N PHE A 110 9.95 -20.97 -19.53
CA PHE A 110 9.31 -21.20 -18.24
C PHE A 110 10.17 -20.70 -17.08
N ILE A 111 11.46 -21.05 -17.01
CA ILE A 111 12.36 -20.61 -15.94
C ILE A 111 12.42 -19.08 -15.88
N ARG A 112 12.50 -18.40 -17.02
CA ARG A 112 12.50 -16.93 -17.09
C ARG A 112 11.20 -16.34 -16.54
N ASP A 113 10.05 -16.88 -16.95
CA ASP A 113 8.74 -16.43 -16.49
C ASP A 113 8.54 -16.72 -14.99
N SER A 114 8.95 -17.90 -14.52
CA SER A 114 8.93 -18.30 -13.12
C SER A 114 9.78 -17.38 -12.24
N ASN A 115 10.98 -17.00 -12.69
CA ASN A 115 11.82 -16.02 -12.00
C ASN A 115 11.16 -14.63 -11.90
N ARG A 116 10.44 -14.20 -12.94
CA ARG A 116 9.67 -12.94 -12.91
C ARG A 116 8.50 -13.06 -11.94
N ASN A 117 7.76 -14.16 -11.98
CA ASN A 117 6.61 -14.40 -11.12
C ASN A 117 7.01 -14.52 -9.65
N SER A 118 8.15 -15.15 -9.35
CA SER A 118 8.71 -15.24 -7.99
C SER A 118 9.01 -13.86 -7.41
N LYS A 119 9.63 -12.96 -8.18
CA LYS A 119 9.83 -11.56 -7.76
C LYS A 119 8.51 -10.81 -7.59
N GLY A 120 7.56 -11.02 -8.51
CA GLY A 120 6.22 -10.45 -8.42
C GLY A 120 5.49 -10.90 -7.16
N TYR A 121 5.57 -12.18 -6.82
CA TYR A 121 5.01 -12.78 -5.62
C TYR A 121 5.59 -12.14 -4.36
N ALA A 122 6.91 -12.07 -4.24
CA ALA A 122 7.57 -11.46 -3.07
C ALA A 122 7.13 -10.00 -2.87
N ASN A 123 7.01 -9.22 -3.95
CA ASN A 123 6.53 -7.85 -3.89
C ASN A 123 5.04 -7.77 -3.49
N ALA A 124 4.20 -8.64 -4.05
CA ALA A 124 2.77 -8.68 -3.73
C ALA A 124 2.52 -9.04 -2.26
N VAL A 125 3.24 -10.05 -1.74
CA VAL A 125 3.21 -10.43 -0.32
C VAL A 125 3.68 -9.27 0.54
N SER A 126 4.85 -8.68 0.27
CA SER A 126 5.35 -7.55 1.06
C SER A 126 4.34 -6.40 1.11
N LYS A 127 3.75 -6.04 -0.03
CA LYS A 127 2.76 -4.96 -0.11
C LYS A 127 1.49 -5.26 0.69
N LEU A 128 0.99 -6.50 0.62
CA LEU A 128 -0.14 -6.95 1.41
C LEU A 128 0.18 -6.87 2.91
N LEU A 129 1.36 -7.33 3.32
CA LEU A 129 1.80 -7.28 4.71
C LEU A 129 1.98 -5.84 5.21
N ASP A 130 2.60 -4.96 4.43
CA ASP A 130 2.81 -3.55 4.81
C ASP A 130 1.47 -2.80 4.97
N THR A 131 0.51 -3.10 4.09
CA THR A 131 -0.84 -2.53 4.16
C THR A 131 -1.59 -3.08 5.38
N SER A 132 -1.50 -4.39 5.61
CA SER A 132 -2.12 -5.07 6.76
C SER A 132 -1.55 -4.56 8.08
N GLU A 133 -0.24 -4.41 8.19
CA GLU A 133 0.46 -3.84 9.34
C GLU A 133 -0.05 -2.42 9.63
N THR A 134 -0.21 -1.59 8.60
CA THR A 134 -0.75 -0.23 8.73
C THR A 134 -2.19 -0.26 9.27
N ILE A 135 -3.05 -1.10 8.72
CA ILE A 135 -4.44 -1.25 9.19
C ILE A 135 -4.44 -1.69 10.65
N VAL A 136 -3.74 -2.78 10.98
CA VAL A 136 -3.72 -3.33 12.34
C VAL A 136 -3.14 -2.34 13.33
N LYS A 137 -2.07 -1.63 12.99
CA LYS A 137 -1.44 -0.65 13.89
C LYS A 137 -2.41 0.43 14.36
N TYR A 138 -3.30 0.90 13.49
CA TYR A 138 -4.18 2.04 13.75
C TYR A 138 -5.65 1.68 14.03
N ALA A 139 -6.09 0.50 13.61
CA ALA A 139 -7.45 0.04 13.81
C ALA A 139 -7.74 -0.26 15.30
N GLY A 140 -8.98 0.02 15.73
CA GLY A 140 -9.47 -0.40 17.05
C GLY A 140 -9.63 -1.91 17.16
N GLN A 141 -9.80 -2.44 18.37
CA GLN A 141 -9.71 -3.88 18.64
C GLN A 141 -10.71 -4.71 17.82
N THR A 142 -11.97 -4.27 17.73
CA THR A 142 -13.00 -4.98 16.95
C THR A 142 -12.67 -5.02 15.47
N MET A 143 -12.15 -3.91 14.92
CA MET A 143 -11.78 -3.83 13.50
C MET A 143 -10.55 -4.69 13.18
N ARG A 144 -9.58 -4.78 14.10
CA ARG A 144 -8.44 -5.69 13.97
C ARG A 144 -8.92 -7.13 13.86
N LYS A 145 -9.82 -7.54 14.76
CA LYS A 145 -10.38 -8.90 14.76
C LYS A 145 -11.12 -9.20 13.46
N ASP A 146 -12.05 -8.33 13.05
CA ASP A 146 -12.82 -8.51 11.81
C ASP A 146 -11.90 -8.58 10.57
N PHE A 147 -10.88 -7.72 10.53
CA PHE A 147 -9.90 -7.69 9.45
C PHE A 147 -9.06 -8.97 9.40
N THR A 148 -8.50 -9.37 10.54
CA THR A 148 -7.66 -10.58 10.66
C THR A 148 -8.45 -11.82 10.25
N THR A 149 -9.65 -12.02 10.79
CA THR A 149 -10.51 -13.14 10.39
C THR A 149 -10.81 -13.12 8.89
N SER A 150 -11.17 -11.96 8.32
CA SER A 150 -11.45 -11.85 6.89
C SER A 150 -10.25 -12.20 6.00
N LEU A 151 -9.05 -11.79 6.39
CA LEU A 151 -7.84 -12.04 5.61
C LEU A 151 -7.35 -13.48 5.78
N GLU A 152 -7.40 -14.03 6.99
CA GLU A 152 -7.12 -15.44 7.29
C GLU A 152 -8.05 -16.36 6.51
N ASP A 153 -9.37 -16.09 6.48
CA ASP A 153 -10.32 -16.87 5.69
C ASP A 153 -9.97 -16.82 4.20
N THR A 154 -9.56 -15.65 3.70
CA THR A 154 -9.23 -15.47 2.28
C THR A 154 -7.95 -16.21 1.91
N LEU A 155 -6.88 -16.07 2.69
CA LEU A 155 -5.60 -16.75 2.45
C LEU A 155 -5.71 -18.26 2.74
N GLY A 156 -6.43 -18.65 3.78
CA GLY A 156 -6.66 -20.04 4.18
C GLY A 156 -7.62 -20.81 3.25
N SER A 157 -8.40 -20.11 2.42
CA SER A 157 -9.30 -20.76 1.45
C SER A 157 -8.57 -21.61 0.41
N ARG A 158 -7.26 -21.41 0.21
CA ARG A 158 -6.45 -22.12 -0.78
C ARG A 158 -5.14 -22.60 -0.18
N PRO A 159 -4.78 -23.89 -0.35
CA PRO A 159 -3.55 -24.43 0.21
C PRO A 159 -2.30 -23.76 -0.39
N GLU A 160 -2.39 -23.22 -1.60
CA GLU A 160 -1.26 -22.61 -2.29
C GLU A 160 -0.88 -21.22 -1.75
N LEU A 161 -1.71 -20.66 -0.87
CA LEU A 161 -1.45 -19.39 -0.17
C LEU A 161 -0.98 -19.60 1.28
N SER A 162 -0.79 -20.84 1.72
CA SER A 162 -0.34 -21.18 3.09
C SER A 162 0.92 -20.43 3.51
N ILE A 163 1.92 -20.33 2.63
CA ILE A 163 3.16 -19.60 2.92
C ILE A 163 2.89 -18.11 3.17
N ALA A 164 2.00 -17.49 2.39
CA ALA A 164 1.64 -16.09 2.59
C ALA A 164 0.84 -15.87 3.89
N LEU A 165 0.06 -16.88 4.31
CA LEU A 165 -0.64 -16.88 5.60
C LEU A 165 0.36 -17.01 6.77
N ASP A 166 1.36 -17.87 6.65
CA ASP A 166 2.42 -18.01 7.65
C ASP A 166 3.21 -16.70 7.80
N ASP A 167 3.58 -16.06 6.67
CA ASP A 167 4.25 -14.76 6.65
C ASP A 167 3.37 -13.66 7.30
N TYR A 168 2.05 -13.73 7.11
CA TYR A 168 1.08 -12.84 7.74
C TYR A 168 1.09 -13.00 9.26
N HIS A 169 0.95 -14.22 9.77
CA HIS A 169 0.99 -14.49 11.21
C HIS A 169 2.29 -14.02 11.84
N GLN A 170 3.42 -14.33 11.21
CA GLN A 170 4.74 -13.94 11.72
C GLN A 170 4.87 -12.42 11.90
N ARG A 171 4.26 -11.63 11.03
CA ARG A 171 4.40 -10.17 11.03
C ARG A 171 3.29 -9.45 11.78
N ILE A 172 2.07 -9.97 11.77
CA ILE A 172 0.88 -9.27 12.27
C ILE A 172 0.48 -9.72 13.67
N ASP A 173 0.66 -11.00 14.04
CA ASP A 173 0.28 -11.50 15.37
C ASP A 173 0.91 -10.69 16.52
N PRO A 174 2.21 -10.30 16.46
CA PRO A 174 2.80 -9.46 17.51
C PRO A 174 2.15 -8.08 17.66
N LEU A 175 1.56 -7.55 16.58
CA LEU A 175 0.88 -6.25 16.59
C LEU A 175 -0.52 -6.34 17.20
N LEU A 176 -1.16 -7.49 17.10
CA LEU A 176 -2.49 -7.73 17.69
C LEU A 176 -2.45 -7.70 19.22
N GLU A 177 -1.33 -8.11 19.83
CA GLU A 177 -1.09 -8.05 21.28
C GLU A 177 -0.86 -6.63 21.79
N SER A 178 -0.40 -5.72 20.92
CA SER A 178 -0.12 -4.33 21.27
C SER A 178 -1.38 -3.46 21.28
N LYS A 179 -1.42 -2.38 22.09
CA LYS A 179 -2.54 -1.43 22.04
C LYS A 179 -2.58 -0.67 20.71
N PRO A 180 -3.77 -0.33 20.18
CA PRO A 180 -3.91 0.55 19.02
C PRO A 180 -3.13 1.85 19.17
N SER A 181 -2.36 2.19 18.15
CA SER A 181 -1.68 3.48 18.07
C SER A 181 -2.65 4.53 17.51
N PRO A 182 -2.64 5.77 18.02
CA PRO A 182 -3.39 6.85 17.40
C PRO A 182 -2.85 7.15 16.00
N ILE A 183 -3.74 7.48 15.06
CA ILE A 183 -3.36 7.86 13.70
C ILE A 183 -2.70 9.24 13.74
N PRO A 184 -1.45 9.40 13.23
CA PRO A 184 -0.83 10.71 13.11
C PRO A 184 -1.54 11.51 12.01
N VAL A 185 -2.39 12.46 12.43
CA VAL A 185 -3.06 13.38 11.49
C VAL A 185 -2.09 14.50 11.14
N LYS A 186 -1.79 14.64 9.84
CA LYS A 186 -0.97 15.76 9.37
C LYS A 186 -1.77 17.07 9.48
N VAL A 187 -1.25 18.01 10.26
CA VAL A 187 -1.91 19.28 10.67
C VAL A 187 -2.47 20.11 9.50
N TYR A 188 -1.86 20.08 8.31
CA TYR A 188 -2.36 20.81 7.14
C TYR A 188 -3.69 20.29 6.56
N ARG A 189 -4.18 19.14 7.02
CA ARG A 189 -5.47 18.56 6.60
C ARG A 189 -6.64 19.06 7.44
N VAL A 190 -6.38 19.88 8.46
CA VAL A 190 -7.39 20.51 9.31
C VAL A 190 -7.89 21.79 8.60
N PRO A 191 -9.20 21.91 8.30
CA PRO A 191 -9.75 23.09 7.63
C PRO A 191 -9.45 24.41 8.36
N GLU A 192 -9.50 24.43 9.69
CA GLU A 192 -9.17 25.61 10.48
C GLU A 192 -7.69 26.03 10.29
N PHE A 193 -6.77 25.06 10.19
CA PHE A 193 -5.36 25.33 9.96
C PHE A 193 -5.08 25.85 8.54
N ALA A 194 -5.80 25.34 7.53
CA ALA A 194 -5.72 25.87 6.17
C ALA A 194 -6.17 27.34 6.11
N ALA A 195 -7.25 27.68 6.79
CA ALA A 195 -7.72 29.07 6.92
C ALA A 195 -6.67 29.98 7.58
N LEU A 196 -5.99 29.46 8.61
CA LEU A 196 -4.92 30.17 9.32
C LEU A 196 -3.69 30.40 8.42
N VAL A 197 -3.30 29.43 7.62
CA VAL A 197 -2.24 29.58 6.60
C VAL A 197 -2.63 30.61 5.54
N VAL A 198 -3.86 30.60 5.05
CA VAL A 198 -4.36 31.60 4.09
C VAL A 198 -4.35 33.00 4.72
N ALA A 199 -4.76 33.14 5.98
CA ALA A 199 -4.70 34.41 6.71
C ALA A 199 -3.25 34.92 6.85
N LEU A 200 -2.28 34.03 7.08
CA LEU A 200 -0.85 34.38 7.09
C LEU A 200 -0.37 34.91 5.74
N PHE A 201 -0.75 34.25 4.64
CA PHE A 201 -0.39 34.70 3.30
C PHE A 201 -1.01 36.07 2.99
N LEU A 202 -2.28 36.29 3.36
CA LEU A 202 -2.95 37.58 3.20
C LEU A 202 -2.30 38.69 4.05
N LEU A 203 -1.88 38.40 5.28
CA LEU A 203 -1.10 39.33 6.12
C LEU A 203 0.15 39.79 5.37
N THR A 204 0.91 38.83 4.85
CA THR A 204 2.18 39.10 4.18
C THR A 204 1.96 39.96 2.94
N ILE A 205 0.95 39.65 2.12
CA ILE A 205 0.61 40.44 0.92
C ILE A 205 0.17 41.86 1.30
N THR A 206 -0.71 42.01 2.29
CA THR A 206 -1.22 43.33 2.69
C THR A 206 -0.13 44.24 3.25
N LEU A 207 0.86 43.69 3.97
CA LEU A 207 2.03 44.44 4.46
C LEU A 207 2.91 45.01 3.34
N PHE A 208 3.08 44.28 2.24
CA PHE A 208 3.89 44.74 1.11
C PHE A 208 3.14 45.68 0.16
N VAL A 209 1.83 45.50 0.01
CA VAL A 209 1.01 46.24 -0.96
C VAL A 209 0.45 47.55 -0.36
N VAL A 210 0.08 47.57 0.92
CA VAL A 210 -0.61 48.71 1.54
C VAL A 210 0.39 49.67 2.20
N LYS A 211 0.72 50.74 1.49
CA LYS A 211 1.66 51.80 1.95
C LYS A 211 1.14 52.67 3.12
N LYS A 212 -0.09 52.47 3.58
CA LYS A 212 -0.68 53.24 4.69
C LYS A 212 -0.51 52.50 6.03
N PRO A 213 0.23 53.06 7.00
CA PRO A 213 0.58 52.36 8.24
C PRO A 213 -0.64 52.01 9.09
N VAL A 214 -1.68 52.87 9.10
CA VAL A 214 -2.91 52.65 9.87
C VAL A 214 -3.67 51.41 9.41
N ILE A 215 -3.80 51.19 8.09
CA ILE A 215 -4.52 50.04 7.53
C ILE A 215 -3.76 48.74 7.83
N SER A 216 -2.43 48.81 7.83
CA SER A 216 -1.55 47.68 8.17
C SER A 216 -1.68 47.26 9.64
N TYR A 217 -1.74 48.21 10.57
CA TYR A 217 -2.00 47.91 12.00
C TYR A 217 -3.38 47.28 12.22
N ILE A 218 -4.41 47.75 11.52
CA ILE A 218 -5.77 47.17 11.61
C ILE A 218 -5.76 45.72 11.11
N HIS A 219 -5.11 45.42 9.98
CA HIS A 219 -5.00 44.06 9.46
C HIS A 219 -4.22 43.14 10.39
N LEU A 220 -3.11 43.63 10.95
CA LEU A 220 -2.34 42.89 11.95
C LEU A 220 -3.19 42.56 13.18
N ALA A 221 -3.93 43.54 13.71
CA ALA A 221 -4.82 43.35 14.86
C ALA A 221 -5.93 42.33 14.56
N VAL A 222 -6.58 42.42 13.40
CA VAL A 222 -7.63 41.46 12.98
C VAL A 222 -7.07 40.04 12.91
N ILE A 223 -5.86 39.86 12.38
CA ILE A 223 -5.26 38.54 12.19
C ILE A 223 -4.73 37.95 13.51
N VAL A 224 -4.20 38.78 14.40
CA VAL A 224 -3.82 38.35 15.76
C VAL A 224 -5.06 37.95 16.56
N VAL A 225 -6.14 38.72 16.49
CA VAL A 225 -7.41 38.37 17.15
C VAL A 225 -7.99 37.09 16.55
N PHE A 226 -7.98 36.95 15.23
CA PHE A 226 -8.40 35.71 14.55
C PHE A 226 -7.59 34.50 15.00
N LEU A 227 -6.26 34.63 15.11
CA LEU A 227 -5.39 33.56 15.63
C LEU A 227 -5.77 33.16 17.06
N LEU A 228 -5.96 34.15 17.95
CA LEU A 228 -6.30 33.90 19.35
C LEU A 228 -7.67 33.21 19.50
N ILE A 229 -8.63 33.50 18.61
CA ILE A 229 -9.94 32.86 18.57
C ILE A 229 -9.86 31.43 17.99
N GLN A 230 -8.95 31.19 17.05
CA GLN A 230 -8.81 29.88 16.41
C GLN A 230 -7.89 28.91 17.17
N LEU A 231 -6.97 29.42 18.01
CA LEU A 231 -6.07 28.61 18.83
C LEU A 231 -6.78 27.54 19.68
N PRO A 232 -7.93 27.83 20.32
CA PRO A 232 -8.70 26.85 21.08
C PRO A 232 -9.44 25.82 20.21
N GLY A 233 -9.77 26.15 18.95
CA GLY A 233 -10.52 25.28 18.04
C GLY A 233 -9.67 24.24 17.31
N LEU A 234 -8.34 24.27 17.48
CA LEU A 234 -7.42 23.33 16.84
C LEU A 234 -7.44 21.92 17.44
N SER A 235 -8.15 21.69 18.54
CA SER A 235 -8.26 20.39 19.21
C SER A 235 -9.24 19.42 18.54
N ASP A 236 -10.10 19.91 17.65
CA ASP A 236 -11.16 19.10 17.06
C ASP A 236 -10.92 18.94 15.56
N LEU A 237 -10.77 17.69 15.11
CA LEU A 237 -10.70 17.40 13.69
C LEU A 237 -12.13 17.21 13.17
N ASN A 238 -12.59 18.15 12.35
CA ASN A 238 -13.85 18.04 11.62
C ASN A 238 -13.62 17.27 10.32
N LEU A 239 -13.85 15.96 10.34
CA LEU A 239 -13.78 15.12 9.14
C LEU A 239 -15.09 15.21 8.37
N PHE A 240 -15.04 15.80 7.18
CA PHE A 240 -16.12 15.69 6.21
C PHE A 240 -16.10 14.27 5.62
N VAL A 241 -16.97 13.40 6.14
CA VAL A 241 -17.29 12.15 5.45
C VAL A 241 -18.19 12.52 4.28
N GLN A 242 -17.71 12.37 3.04
CA GLN A 242 -18.52 12.59 1.83
C GLN A 242 -19.79 11.74 1.92
N GLY A 243 -20.97 12.38 1.96
CA GLY A 243 -22.27 11.69 1.83
C GLY A 243 -23.29 11.92 2.95
N GLY A 244 -23.66 13.18 3.24
CA GLY A 244 -24.94 13.49 3.90
C GLY A 244 -25.12 12.99 5.34
N SER A 245 -24.02 12.79 6.08
CA SER A 245 -24.01 12.25 7.44
C SER A 245 -23.39 13.26 8.44
N PRO A 246 -23.78 13.23 9.74
CA PRO A 246 -23.30 14.16 10.76
C PRO A 246 -21.77 14.22 10.85
N MET A 247 -21.28 15.43 11.08
CA MET A 247 -19.86 15.74 11.25
C MET A 247 -19.27 14.91 12.40
N LEU A 248 -18.26 14.09 12.11
CA LEU A 248 -17.49 13.37 13.12
C LEU A 248 -16.40 14.30 13.65
N SER A 249 -16.63 14.87 14.83
CA SER A 249 -15.62 15.61 15.58
C SER A 249 -14.80 14.62 16.39
N VAL A 250 -13.58 14.36 15.93
CA VAL A 250 -12.64 13.50 16.66
C VAL A 250 -11.71 14.43 17.45
N PRO A 251 -11.68 14.32 18.79
CA PRO A 251 -10.70 15.07 19.58
C PRO A 251 -9.31 14.55 19.21
N ILE A 252 -8.48 15.42 18.68
CA ILE A 252 -7.07 15.17 18.41
C ILE A 252 -6.26 15.85 19.50
N GLU A 253 -5.14 15.26 19.95
CA GLU A 253 -4.14 16.03 20.68
C GLU A 253 -3.46 16.95 19.66
N PRO A 254 -3.71 18.28 19.68
CA PRO A 254 -3.12 19.15 18.69
C PRO A 254 -1.65 19.35 19.04
N SER A 255 -0.76 18.62 18.38
CA SER A 255 0.65 18.98 18.36
C SER A 255 0.80 20.20 17.43
N ILE A 256 0.65 21.41 17.96
CA ILE A 256 1.01 22.62 17.23
C ILE A 256 2.51 22.52 16.93
N ASN A 257 2.87 22.50 15.65
CA ASN A 257 4.27 22.45 15.26
C ASN A 257 4.98 23.69 15.81
N ILE A 258 5.94 23.51 16.72
CA ILE A 258 6.71 24.59 17.36
C ILE A 258 7.33 25.51 16.28
N LEU A 259 7.75 24.94 15.15
CA LEU A 259 8.29 25.68 14.02
C LEU A 259 7.28 26.67 13.44
N PHE A 260 5.99 26.31 13.41
CA PHE A 260 4.93 27.19 12.93
C PHE A 260 4.77 28.41 13.84
N LEU A 261 4.74 28.21 15.16
CA LEU A 261 4.70 29.32 16.12
C LEU A 261 5.92 30.23 16.01
N VAL A 262 7.11 29.64 15.83
CA VAL A 262 8.36 30.40 15.63
C VAL A 262 8.30 31.24 14.34
N VAL A 263 7.87 30.66 13.23
CA VAL A 263 7.74 31.38 11.94
C VAL A 263 6.67 32.47 12.03
N PHE A 264 5.53 32.18 12.67
CA PHE A 264 4.44 33.14 12.85
C PHE A 264 4.86 34.34 13.71
N ALA A 265 5.50 34.07 14.85
CA ALA A 265 6.05 35.11 15.71
C ALA A 265 7.10 35.95 14.96
N GLY A 266 7.97 35.31 14.17
CA GLY A 266 8.93 35.99 13.31
C GLY A 266 8.26 36.92 12.29
N ILE A 267 7.17 36.47 11.65
CA ILE A 267 6.39 37.29 10.72
C ILE A 267 5.75 38.49 11.45
N ILE A 268 5.15 38.31 12.62
CA ILE A 268 4.60 39.43 13.40
C ILE A 268 5.71 40.45 13.71
N VAL A 269 6.85 40.01 14.23
CA VAL A 269 7.96 40.90 14.60
C VAL A 269 8.47 41.67 13.38
N LEU A 270 8.68 40.98 12.25
CA LEU A 270 9.08 41.60 10.98
C LEU A 270 8.04 42.61 10.48
N SER A 271 6.75 42.28 10.63
CA SER A 271 5.63 43.15 10.24
C SER A 271 5.62 44.43 11.05
N VAL A 272 5.76 44.33 12.38
CA VAL A 272 5.82 45.49 13.28
C VAL A 272 7.05 46.35 12.96
N LEU A 273 8.22 45.73 12.78
CA LEU A 273 9.45 46.44 12.40
C LEU A 273 9.30 47.19 11.07
N TRP A 274 8.70 46.55 10.06
CA TRP A 274 8.46 47.17 8.76
C TRP A 274 7.52 48.36 8.85
N ILE A 275 6.42 48.24 9.61
CA ILE A 275 5.47 49.36 9.80
C ILE A 275 6.15 50.53 10.52
N LEU A 276 6.95 50.27 11.57
CA LEU A 276 7.72 51.30 12.28
C LEU A 276 8.73 52.01 11.35
N LEU A 277 9.45 51.26 10.51
CA LEU A 277 10.40 51.80 9.54
C LEU A 277 9.70 52.63 8.44
N SER A 278 8.55 52.16 7.95
CA SER A 278 7.72 52.88 6.97
C SER A 278 7.16 54.18 7.54
N HIS A 279 6.75 54.18 8.81
CA HIS A 279 6.26 55.39 9.48
C HIS A 279 7.37 56.43 9.64
N LYS A 280 8.59 55.99 10.01
CA LYS A 280 9.75 56.87 10.16
C LYS A 280 10.24 57.47 8.84
N LYS A 281 10.06 56.77 7.71
CA LYS A 281 10.30 57.33 6.36
C LYS A 281 9.24 58.32 5.92
N GLY A 282 7.99 58.15 6.36
CA GLY A 282 6.88 59.07 6.06
C GLY A 282 6.96 60.42 6.80
N SER A 283 7.54 60.46 8.01
CA SER A 283 7.65 61.71 8.79
C SER A 283 8.85 62.59 8.43
N VAL A 284 9.64 62.20 7.42
CA VAL A 284 10.79 62.99 6.91
C VAL A 284 10.39 63.82 5.68
N VAL A 285 9.14 63.69 5.22
CA VAL A 285 8.57 64.51 4.14
C VAL A 285 7.22 65.06 4.59
N GLU A 286 7.25 65.93 5.59
CA GLU A 286 6.27 67.01 5.81
C GLU A 286 7.05 68.30 6.11
#